data_AF-A0A523QJE0-F1
#
_entry.id   AF-A0A523QJE0-F1
#
_cell.length_a   1.000
_cell.length_b   1.000
_cell.length_c   1.000
_cell.angle_alpha   90.00
_cell.angle_beta   90.00
_cell.angle_gamma   90.00
#
_symmetry.space_group_name_H-M   'P 1'
#
loop_
_entity.id
_entity.type
_entity.pdbx_description
1 polymer ?
#
loop_
_entity_poly.entity_id
_entity_poly.type
_entity_poly.pdbx_seq_one_letter_code
_entity_poly.pdbx_strand_id
1 'polypeptide(L)'
;MRCRKIEKLLSNNIDGELPEKKNKILETHLRKCSSCSSYAENIERLHKQAKNLERLEVSPIYWEEFTSRIKTEISYAQQEKMRGPPLFLRRKWAWAGAALLFVIVVGLFLYVTQNKTPQEVYVFSFESSLAKIYQEIGSDQELEQLFNSVILASIGETLGDSGWGERPDFYENLILWENLTEEEMRYLESEIKKDNKL
;
A
#
# COMPACT_ATOMS: atom_id res chain seq x y z
N MET A 1 18.03 11.72 -0.61
CA MET A 1 18.14 10.24 -0.55
C MET A 1 17.95 9.80 0.90
N ARG A 2 17.39 8.61 1.14
CA ARG A 2 17.18 8.08 2.50
C ARG A 2 18.52 7.66 3.13
N CYS A 3 18.89 8.25 4.27
CA CYS A 3 20.16 8.01 4.98
C CYS A 3 20.45 6.52 5.21
N ARG A 4 19.42 5.74 5.57
CA ARG A 4 19.51 4.28 5.74
C ARG A 4 20.08 3.52 4.53
N LYS A 5 19.81 3.98 3.30
CA LYS A 5 20.39 3.36 2.09
C LYS A 5 21.87 3.69 1.95
N ILE A 6 22.26 4.89 2.36
CA ILE A 6 23.64 5.39 2.28
C ILE A 6 24.51 4.69 3.33
N GLU A 7 24.01 4.46 4.54
CA GLU A 7 24.70 3.67 5.58
C GLU A 7 25.07 2.27 5.09
N LYS A 8 24.15 1.60 4.37
CA LYS A 8 24.43 0.29 3.76
C LYS A 8 25.50 0.38 2.66
N LEU A 9 25.46 1.42 1.82
CA LEU A 9 26.48 1.63 0.79
C LEU A 9 27.85 1.94 1.41
N LEU A 10 27.87 2.64 2.54
CA LEU A 10 29.08 2.96 3.28
C LEU A 10 29.75 1.70 3.87
N SER A 11 28.97 0.77 4.44
CA SER A 11 29.50 -0.52 4.91
C SER A 11 30.18 -1.28 3.76
N ASN A 12 29.48 -1.45 2.65
CA ASN A 12 30.02 -2.13 1.47
C ASN A 12 31.25 -1.42 0.87
N ASN A 13 31.37 -0.11 1.04
CA ASN A 13 32.54 0.65 0.59
C ASN A 13 33.78 0.34 1.42
N ILE A 14 33.62 0.13 2.73
CA ILE A 14 34.72 -0.21 3.64
C ILE A 14 35.28 -1.60 3.33
N ASP A 15 34.39 -2.52 2.95
CA ASP A 15 34.75 -3.88 2.52
C ASP A 15 35.38 -3.92 1.11
N GLY A 16 35.42 -2.79 0.39
CA GLY A 16 36.01 -2.68 -0.96
C GLY A 16 35.12 -3.21 -2.09
N GLU A 17 33.85 -3.53 -1.82
CA GLU A 17 32.95 -4.20 -2.76
C GLU A 17 32.02 -3.23 -3.53
N LEU A 18 32.28 -1.91 -3.49
CA LEU A 18 31.35 -0.92 -4.03
C LEU A 18 31.66 -0.53 -5.49
N PRO A 19 30.72 -0.72 -6.45
CA PRO A 19 30.87 -0.26 -7.82
C PRO A 19 30.97 1.26 -7.94
N GLU A 20 31.75 1.77 -8.91
CA GLU A 20 32.03 3.21 -9.10
C GLU A 20 30.76 4.08 -9.19
N LYS A 21 29.71 3.60 -9.87
CA LYS A 21 28.42 4.30 -9.96
C LYS A 21 27.77 4.54 -8.59
N LYS A 22 27.86 3.56 -7.69
CA LYS A 22 27.31 3.67 -6.33
C LYS A 22 28.21 4.55 -5.43
N ASN A 23 29.50 4.59 -5.72
CA ASN A 23 30.43 5.45 -4.98
C ASN A 23 30.14 6.95 -5.25
N LYS A 24 29.90 7.34 -6.51
CA LYS A 24 29.48 8.72 -6.85
C LYS A 24 28.22 9.16 -6.11
N ILE A 25 27.26 8.23 -5.97
CA ILE A 25 26.01 8.47 -5.23
C ILE A 25 26.28 8.66 -3.73
N LEU A 26 27.14 7.83 -3.15
CA LEU A 26 27.58 7.92 -1.75
C LEU A 26 28.26 9.27 -1.49
N GLU A 27 29.28 9.64 -2.28
CA GLU A 27 30.00 10.91 -2.16
C GLU A 27 29.08 12.12 -2.27
N THR A 28 28.16 12.11 -3.24
CA THR A 28 27.20 13.20 -3.43
C THR A 28 26.31 13.39 -2.21
N HIS A 29 25.93 12.29 -1.54
CA HIS A 29 25.12 12.35 -0.33
C HIS A 29 25.92 12.83 0.88
N LEU A 30 27.15 12.34 1.06
CA LEU A 30 28.02 12.75 2.16
C LEU A 30 28.29 14.26 2.14
N ARG A 31 28.43 14.87 0.96
CA ARG A 31 28.57 16.33 0.81
C ARG A 31 27.32 17.12 1.24
N LYS A 32 26.14 16.51 1.19
CA LYS A 32 24.85 17.18 1.44
C LYS A 32 24.26 16.88 2.81
N CYS A 33 24.67 15.78 3.45
CA CYS A 33 24.10 15.32 4.72
C CYS A 33 25.18 15.19 5.79
N SER A 34 25.17 16.12 6.74
CA SER A 34 26.11 16.15 7.88
C SER A 34 26.04 14.87 8.71
N SER A 35 24.84 14.36 9.00
CA SER A 35 24.68 13.13 9.80
C SER A 35 25.37 11.91 9.18
N CYS A 36 25.24 11.71 7.87
CA CYS A 36 25.91 10.61 7.17
C CYS A 36 27.42 10.84 7.05
N SER A 37 27.87 12.10 6.94
CA SER A 37 29.30 12.43 6.96
C SER A 37 29.95 12.08 8.29
N SER A 38 29.34 12.50 9.41
CA SER A 38 29.86 12.17 10.75
C SER A 38 29.84 10.67 11.02
N TYR A 39 28.83 9.96 10.53
CA TYR A 39 28.78 8.50 10.60
C TYR A 39 29.93 7.84 9.81
N ALA A 40 30.22 8.34 8.61
CA ALA A 40 31.33 7.86 7.78
C ALA A 40 32.68 8.02 8.46
N GLU A 41 32.95 9.21 9.02
CA GLU A 41 34.18 9.48 9.77
C GLU A 41 34.32 8.56 10.99
N ASN A 42 33.22 8.33 11.72
CA ASN A 42 33.26 7.48 12.90
C ASN A 42 33.59 6.03 12.53
N ILE A 43 32.99 5.47 11.48
CA ILE A 43 33.31 4.11 11.06
C ILE A 43 34.74 4.04 10.52
N GLU A 44 35.20 5.02 9.74
CA GLU A 44 36.57 5.02 9.25
C GLU A 44 37.58 5.03 10.41
N ARG A 45 37.31 5.81 11.46
CA ARG A 45 38.12 5.81 12.69
C ARG A 45 38.12 4.44 13.37
N LEU A 46 36.96 3.82 13.55
CA LEU A 46 36.85 2.48 14.14
C LEU A 46 37.59 1.43 13.31
N HIS A 47 37.48 1.50 11.98
CA HIS A 47 38.16 0.58 11.07
C HIS A 47 39.69 0.74 11.13
N LYS A 48 40.20 1.97 11.22
CA LYS A 48 41.64 2.22 11.44
C LYS A 48 42.12 1.67 12.78
N GLN A 49 41.35 1.88 13.84
CA GLN A 49 41.67 1.33 15.17
C GLN A 49 41.66 -0.20 15.16
N ALA A 50 40.67 -0.81 14.49
CA ALA A 50 40.58 -2.26 14.35
C ALA A 50 41.76 -2.85 13.56
N LYS A 51 42.26 -2.16 12.53
CA LYS A 51 43.46 -2.57 11.79
C LYS A 51 44.74 -2.55 12.62
N ASN A 52 44.81 -1.69 13.64
CA ASN A 52 45.96 -1.59 14.54
C ASN A 52 45.91 -2.60 15.70
N LEU A 53 44.84 -3.39 15.82
CA LEU A 53 44.79 -4.45 16.80
C LEU A 53 45.80 -5.54 16.43
N GLU A 54 46.48 -6.05 17.45
CA GLU A 54 47.42 -7.15 17.30
C GLU A 54 46.70 -8.36 16.69
N ARG A 55 47.22 -8.82 15.54
CA ARG A 55 46.70 -10.02 14.90
C ARG A 55 47.27 -11.22 15.62
N LEU A 56 46.44 -11.88 16.41
CA LEU A 56 46.78 -13.17 16.99
C LEU A 56 46.95 -14.20 15.87
N GLU A 57 48.17 -14.67 15.67
CA GLU A 57 48.44 -15.81 14.79
C GLU A 57 47.97 -17.08 15.49
N VAL A 58 46.80 -17.55 15.09
CA VAL A 58 46.27 -18.85 15.50
C VAL A 58 46.94 -19.97 14.69
N SER A 59 47.30 -21.04 15.38
CA SER A 59 47.91 -22.22 14.76
C SER A 59 47.03 -22.79 13.63
N PRO A 60 47.61 -23.26 12.51
CA PRO A 60 46.86 -23.93 11.44
C PRO A 60 45.97 -25.08 11.91
N ILE A 61 46.41 -25.81 12.94
CA ILE A 61 45.66 -26.94 13.53
C ILE A 61 44.30 -26.48 14.10
N TYR A 62 44.27 -25.28 14.69
CA TYR A 62 43.04 -24.70 15.22
C TYR A 62 41.98 -24.50 14.13
N TRP A 63 42.40 -24.09 12.93
CA TRP A 63 41.48 -23.88 11.81
C TRP A 63 40.92 -25.18 11.26
N GLU A 64 41.72 -26.25 11.23
CA GLU A 64 41.26 -27.58 10.82
C GLU A 64 40.21 -28.13 11.78
N GLU A 65 40.49 -28.06 13.09
CA GLU A 65 39.55 -28.48 14.12
C GLU A 65 38.26 -27.66 14.09
N PHE A 66 38.36 -26.34 13.99
CA PHE A 66 37.20 -25.44 13.90
C PHE A 66 36.33 -25.75 12.68
N THR A 67 36.95 -25.94 11.51
CA THR A 67 36.23 -26.25 10.26
C THR A 67 35.54 -27.61 10.37
N SER A 68 36.20 -28.61 10.98
CA SER A 68 35.60 -29.93 11.20
C SER A 68 34.36 -29.87 12.11
N ARG A 69 34.42 -29.06 13.18
CA ARG A 69 33.30 -28.86 14.10
C ARG A 69 32.12 -28.19 13.42
N ILE A 70 32.37 -27.11 12.67
CA ILE A 70 31.30 -26.42 11.92
C ILE A 70 30.68 -27.34 10.88
N LYS A 71 31.49 -28.07 10.10
CA LYS A 71 30.97 -29.01 9.10
C LYS A 71 30.07 -30.06 9.73
N THR A 72 30.49 -30.58 10.88
CA THR A 72 29.73 -31.57 11.66
C THR A 72 28.40 -30.99 12.12
N GLU A 73 28.39 -29.81 12.74
CA GLU A 73 27.18 -29.14 13.22
C GLU A 73 26.19 -28.83 12.09
N ILE A 74 26.68 -28.31 10.96
CA ILE A 74 25.86 -28.02 9.77
C ILE A 74 25.23 -29.30 9.24
N SER A 75 26.01 -30.39 9.15
CA SER A 75 25.51 -31.66 8.65
C SER A 75 24.44 -32.28 9.56
N TYR A 76 24.58 -32.17 10.89
CA TYR A 76 23.54 -32.60 11.83
C TYR A 76 22.28 -31.74 11.69
N ALA A 77 22.41 -30.42 11.63
CA ALA A 77 21.28 -29.52 11.44
C ALA A 77 20.55 -29.76 10.10
N GLN A 78 21.29 -30.10 9.04
CA GLN A 78 20.69 -30.47 7.74
C GLN A 78 19.98 -31.83 7.80
N GLN A 79 20.54 -32.82 8.50
CA GLN A 79 19.90 -34.13 8.67
C GLN A 79 18.60 -34.05 9.49
N GLU A 80 18.55 -33.22 10.53
CA GLU A 80 17.30 -32.98 11.27
C GLU A 80 16.24 -32.33 10.39
N LYS A 81 16.63 -31.38 9.53
CA LYS A 81 15.71 -30.72 8.60
C LYS A 81 15.20 -31.65 7.48
N MET A 82 15.96 -32.70 7.14
CA MET A 82 15.60 -33.71 6.15
C MET A 82 14.73 -34.84 6.70
N ARG A 83 14.60 -34.98 8.04
CA ARG A 83 13.62 -35.89 8.65
C ARG A 83 12.24 -35.25 8.54
N GLY A 84 11.61 -35.44 7.38
CA GLY A 84 10.21 -35.05 7.17
C GLY A 84 9.29 -35.67 8.23
N PRO A 85 8.13 -35.04 8.49
CA PRO A 85 7.19 -35.54 9.49
C PRO A 85 6.77 -36.97 9.17
N PRO A 86 6.54 -37.82 10.18
CA PRO A 86 6.27 -39.23 9.97
C PRO A 86 5.01 -39.42 9.11
N LEU A 87 5.05 -40.38 8.17
CA LEU A 87 4.00 -40.59 7.17
C LEU A 87 2.59 -40.82 7.78
N PHE A 88 2.52 -41.33 9.02
CA PHE A 88 1.24 -41.50 9.73
C PHE A 88 0.58 -40.16 10.09
N LEU A 89 1.37 -39.12 10.35
CA LEU A 89 0.87 -37.77 10.62
C LEU A 89 0.28 -37.19 9.34
N ARG A 90 1.00 -37.34 8.22
CA ARG A 90 0.56 -36.90 6.88
C ARG A 90 -0.79 -37.53 6.46
N ARG A 91 -1.04 -38.79 6.85
CA ARG A 91 -2.32 -39.50 6.58
C ARG A 91 -3.48 -39.02 7.46
N LYS A 92 -3.25 -38.56 8.70
CA LYS A 92 -4.29 -37.94 9.55
C LYS A 92 -4.66 -36.53 9.08
N TRP A 93 -3.68 -35.74 8.63
CA TRP A 93 -3.92 -34.39 8.08
C TRP A 93 -4.51 -34.41 6.66
N ALA A 94 -4.34 -35.48 5.89
CA ALA A 94 -4.99 -35.65 4.59
C ALA A 94 -6.53 -35.65 4.71
N TRP A 95 -7.07 -36.27 5.76
CA TRP A 95 -8.51 -36.29 6.02
C TRP A 95 -9.01 -34.93 6.52
N ALA A 96 -8.21 -34.22 7.34
CA ALA A 96 -8.51 -32.86 7.75
C ALA A 96 -8.50 -31.87 6.57
N GLY A 97 -7.56 -32.03 5.63
CA GLY A 97 -7.49 -31.23 4.40
C GLY A 97 -8.70 -31.45 3.48
N ALA A 98 -9.16 -32.70 3.32
CA ALA A 98 -10.35 -33.02 2.54
C ALA A 98 -11.63 -32.39 3.14
N ALA A 99 -11.77 -32.42 4.48
CA ALA A 99 -12.91 -31.80 5.15
C ALA A 99 -12.91 -30.27 5.00
N LEU A 100 -11.75 -29.61 5.12
CA LEU A 100 -11.63 -28.17 4.92
C LEU A 100 -11.93 -27.77 3.46
N LEU A 101 -11.42 -28.52 2.48
CA LEU A 101 -11.73 -28.31 1.07
C LEU A 101 -13.22 -28.45 0.80
N PHE A 102 -13.87 -29.45 1.40
CA PHE A 102 -15.32 -29.63 1.28
C PHE A 102 -16.09 -28.43 1.85
N VAL A 103 -15.72 -27.94 3.03
CA VAL A 103 -16.33 -26.73 3.63
C VAL A 103 -16.11 -25.49 2.75
N ILE A 104 -14.91 -25.34 2.17
CA ILE A 104 -14.60 -24.23 1.26
C ILE A 104 -15.42 -24.33 -0.02
N VAL A 105 -15.51 -25.52 -0.63
CA VAL A 105 -16.28 -25.74 -1.87
C VAL A 105 -17.77 -25.53 -1.62
N VAL A 106 -18.32 -26.06 -0.53
CA VAL A 106 -19.72 -25.83 -0.13
C VAL A 106 -19.96 -24.36 0.20
N GLY A 107 -19.04 -23.70 0.92
CA GLY A 107 -19.11 -22.27 1.22
C GLY A 107 -19.06 -21.41 -0.04
N LEU A 108 -18.16 -21.70 -0.99
CA LEU A 108 -18.08 -21.04 -2.30
C LEU A 108 -19.35 -21.29 -3.11
N PHE A 109 -19.86 -22.52 -3.12
CA PHE A 109 -21.09 -22.86 -3.81
C PHE A 109 -22.26 -22.07 -3.22
N LEU A 110 -22.39 -22.00 -1.90
CA LEU A 110 -23.40 -21.19 -1.22
C LEU A 110 -23.19 -19.69 -1.43
N TYR A 111 -21.95 -19.22 -1.57
CA TYR A 111 -21.63 -17.81 -1.83
C TYR A 111 -21.90 -17.39 -3.28
N VAL A 112 -21.70 -18.30 -4.24
CA VAL A 112 -22.01 -18.06 -5.65
C VAL A 112 -23.51 -18.19 -5.92
N THR A 113 -24.20 -19.08 -5.20
CA THR A 113 -25.66 -19.25 -5.30
C THR A 113 -26.44 -18.23 -4.48
N GLN A 114 -25.86 -17.66 -3.42
CA GLN A 114 -26.39 -16.46 -2.78
C GLN A 114 -26.05 -15.24 -3.62
N ASN A 115 -26.93 -14.93 -4.56
CA ASN A 115 -27.19 -13.62 -5.14
C ASN A 115 -26.12 -12.56 -4.85
N LYS A 116 -25.12 -12.49 -5.72
CA LYS A 116 -24.50 -11.21 -6.01
C LYS A 116 -25.35 -10.52 -7.05
N THR A 117 -26.32 -9.72 -6.59
CA THR A 117 -26.65 -8.52 -7.36
C THR A 117 -25.32 -7.78 -7.53
N PRO A 118 -24.84 -7.55 -8.77
CA PRO A 118 -23.54 -6.96 -8.99
C PRO A 118 -23.52 -5.56 -8.38
N GLN A 119 -22.80 -5.40 -7.27
CA GLN A 119 -22.51 -4.09 -6.72
C GLN A 119 -21.40 -3.51 -7.60
N GLU A 120 -21.80 -2.81 -8.65
CA GLU A 120 -20.87 -2.01 -9.45
C GLU A 120 -20.33 -0.89 -8.56
N VAL A 121 -19.07 -1.03 -8.17
CA VAL A 121 -18.34 0.04 -7.47
C VAL A 121 -18.00 1.11 -8.50
N TYR A 122 -18.89 2.09 -8.66
CA TYR A 122 -18.61 3.31 -9.40
C TYR A 122 -17.59 4.15 -8.63
N VAL A 123 -16.37 4.26 -9.18
CA VAL A 123 -15.21 4.98 -8.60
C VAL A 123 -15.46 6.50 -8.44
N PHE A 124 -16.59 7.02 -8.92
CA PHE A 124 -17.03 8.41 -8.77
C PHE A 124 -18.28 8.61 -7.89
N SER A 125 -18.70 7.60 -7.12
CA SER A 125 -19.85 7.75 -6.21
C SER A 125 -19.44 8.53 -4.93
N PHE A 126 -19.72 9.82 -4.91
CA PHE A 126 -19.68 10.67 -3.70
C PHE A 126 -20.76 10.29 -2.67
N GLU A 127 -21.62 9.34 -3.00
CA GLU A 127 -22.75 8.86 -2.20
C GLU A 127 -22.31 8.41 -0.81
N SER A 128 -21.16 7.73 -0.70
CA SER A 128 -20.63 7.29 0.60
C SER A 128 -20.13 8.43 1.48
N SER A 129 -19.64 9.52 0.87
CA SER A 129 -19.20 10.72 1.59
C SER A 129 -20.41 11.58 1.99
N LEU A 130 -21.38 11.72 1.09
CA LEU A 130 -22.64 12.43 1.36
C LEU A 130 -23.47 11.70 2.42
N ALA A 131 -23.55 10.37 2.40
CA ALA A 131 -24.31 9.60 3.38
C ALA A 131 -23.83 9.86 4.82
N LYS A 132 -22.52 10.03 5.04
CA LYS A 132 -22.00 10.41 6.36
C LYS A 132 -22.43 11.82 6.77
N ILE A 133 -22.42 12.76 5.83
CA ILE A 133 -22.83 14.14 6.08
C ILE A 133 -24.33 14.20 6.37
N TYR A 134 -25.16 13.49 5.60
CA TYR A 134 -26.60 13.36 5.85
C TYR A 134 -26.90 12.72 7.20
N GLN A 135 -26.14 11.70 7.61
CA GLN A 135 -26.29 11.07 8.90
C GLN A 135 -25.93 12.02 10.06
N GLU A 136 -24.93 12.88 9.88
CA GLU A 136 -24.52 13.88 10.88
C GLU A 136 -25.50 15.06 10.96
N ILE A 137 -26.05 15.51 9.82
CA ILE A 137 -27.15 16.48 9.76
C ILE A 137 -28.39 15.91 10.46
N GLY A 138 -28.69 14.62 10.23
CA GLY A 138 -29.79 13.93 10.87
C GLY A 138 -31.14 14.61 10.59
N SER A 139 -31.77 15.16 11.64
CA SER A 139 -33.02 15.92 11.55
C SER A 139 -32.84 17.38 12.00
N ASP A 140 -31.61 17.90 11.97
CA ASP A 140 -31.31 19.29 12.31
C ASP A 140 -31.58 20.20 11.12
N GLN A 141 -32.70 20.93 11.21
CA GLN A 141 -33.18 21.80 10.14
C GLN A 141 -32.25 22.99 9.86
N GLU A 142 -31.52 23.48 10.87
CA GLU A 142 -30.61 24.61 10.72
C GLU A 142 -29.32 24.18 10.00
N LEU A 143 -28.80 23.00 10.37
CA LEU A 143 -27.64 22.41 9.74
C LEU A 143 -27.91 22.01 8.28
N GLU A 144 -29.12 21.50 8.00
CA GLU A 144 -29.58 21.17 6.65
C GLU A 144 -29.62 22.41 5.75
N GLN A 145 -30.20 23.51 6.24
CA GLN A 145 -30.25 24.78 5.50
C GLN A 145 -28.85 25.34 5.24
N LEU A 146 -27.96 25.27 6.23
CA LEU A 146 -26.57 25.71 6.07
C LEU A 146 -25.85 24.88 5.02
N PHE A 147 -25.96 23.56 5.07
CA PHE A 147 -25.35 22.66 4.09
C PHE A 147 -25.84 22.95 2.67
N ASN A 148 -27.17 23.06 2.48
CA ASN A 148 -27.76 23.40 1.20
C ASN A 148 -27.26 24.74 0.66
N SER A 149 -27.15 25.76 1.51
CA SER A 149 -26.64 27.08 1.10
C SER A 149 -25.19 27.04 0.59
N VAL A 150 -24.33 26.23 1.25
CA VAL A 150 -22.92 26.08 0.87
C VAL A 150 -22.77 25.34 -0.44
N ILE A 151 -23.55 24.27 -0.64
CA ILE A 151 -23.56 23.51 -1.89
C ILE A 151 -24.03 24.40 -3.04
N LEU A 152 -25.12 25.14 -2.87
CA LEU A 152 -25.63 26.05 -3.89
C LEU A 152 -24.65 27.18 -4.22
N ALA A 153 -23.99 27.75 -3.22
CA ALA A 153 -22.96 28.77 -3.43
C ALA A 153 -21.76 28.22 -4.23
N SER A 154 -21.29 27.02 -3.89
CA SER A 154 -20.17 26.37 -4.60
C SER A 154 -20.52 26.01 -6.05
N ILE A 155 -21.74 25.54 -6.29
CA ILE A 155 -22.24 25.25 -7.64
C ILE A 155 -22.37 26.55 -8.45
N GLY A 156 -22.94 27.60 -7.84
CA GLY A 156 -23.10 28.91 -8.49
C GLY A 156 -21.76 29.55 -8.87
N GLU A 157 -20.75 29.48 -8.00
CA GLU A 157 -19.40 29.96 -8.30
C GLU A 157 -18.76 29.18 -9.45
N THR A 158 -19.00 27.87 -9.53
CA THR A 158 -18.44 27.01 -10.59
C THR A 158 -19.11 27.24 -11.95
N LEU A 159 -20.42 27.52 -11.97
CA LEU A 159 -21.19 27.68 -13.20
C LEU A 159 -21.15 29.10 -13.78
N GLY A 160 -20.79 30.13 -13.00
CA GLY A 160 -20.73 31.51 -13.48
C GLY A 160 -22.08 32.03 -14.03
N ASP A 161 -22.04 33.09 -14.84
CA ASP A 161 -23.18 33.84 -15.42
C ASP A 161 -23.99 33.05 -16.48
N SER A 162 -24.05 31.72 -16.37
CA SER A 162 -24.63 30.84 -17.38
C SER A 162 -26.17 30.77 -17.34
N GLY A 163 -26.85 31.80 -16.83
CA GLY A 163 -28.32 31.89 -16.86
C GLY A 163 -29.06 30.88 -15.96
N TRP A 164 -28.36 30.13 -15.11
CA TRP A 164 -28.95 29.15 -14.19
C TRP A 164 -29.79 29.78 -13.08
N GLY A 165 -29.61 31.07 -12.80
CA GLY A 165 -30.36 31.81 -11.78
C GLY A 165 -31.83 32.10 -12.11
N GLU A 166 -32.29 31.82 -13.33
CA GLU A 166 -33.64 32.18 -13.78
C GLU A 166 -34.69 31.06 -13.63
N ARG A 167 -34.36 29.91 -13.04
CA ARG A 167 -35.29 28.79 -12.85
C ARG A 167 -35.46 28.40 -11.37
N PRO A 168 -36.41 29.04 -10.65
CA PRO A 168 -36.64 28.85 -9.22
C PRO A 168 -37.03 27.42 -8.83
N ASP A 169 -37.62 26.68 -9.76
CA ASP A 169 -38.13 25.33 -9.64
C ASP A 169 -37.03 24.26 -9.50
N PHE A 170 -35.81 24.54 -9.96
CA PHE A 170 -34.67 23.61 -9.83
C PHE A 170 -34.07 23.57 -8.42
N TYR A 171 -34.30 24.59 -7.58
CA TYR A 171 -33.68 24.70 -6.26
C TYR A 171 -34.33 23.82 -5.18
N GLU A 172 -35.57 23.37 -5.39
CA GLU A 172 -36.32 22.59 -4.39
C GLU A 172 -36.02 21.09 -4.43
N ASN A 173 -35.40 20.57 -5.49
CA ASN A 173 -35.17 19.13 -5.67
C ASN A 173 -33.73 18.82 -6.05
N LEU A 174 -32.82 18.93 -5.07
CA LEU A 174 -31.42 18.54 -5.23
C LEU A 174 -31.22 17.00 -5.15
N ILE A 175 -32.11 16.23 -5.79
CA ILE A 175 -31.86 14.84 -6.18
C ILE A 175 -31.78 14.83 -7.70
N LEU A 176 -30.66 15.36 -8.19
CA LEU A 176 -30.41 15.78 -9.58
C LEU A 176 -30.68 14.74 -10.69
N TRP A 177 -31.01 13.50 -10.36
CA TRP A 177 -31.30 12.44 -11.34
C TRP A 177 -32.51 11.55 -11.02
N GLU A 178 -33.03 11.50 -9.78
CA GLU A 178 -34.22 10.68 -9.49
C GLU A 178 -35.54 11.40 -9.77
N ASN A 179 -35.56 12.73 -9.72
CA ASN A 179 -36.79 13.52 -9.85
C ASN A 179 -36.90 14.29 -11.18
N LEU A 180 -36.07 13.97 -12.18
CA LEU A 180 -36.19 14.56 -13.51
C LEU A 180 -37.46 14.06 -14.18
N THR A 181 -38.29 14.97 -14.66
CA THR A 181 -39.44 14.61 -15.48
C THR A 181 -38.99 14.04 -16.84
N GLU A 182 -39.83 13.23 -17.48
CA GLU A 182 -39.57 12.65 -18.81
C GLU A 182 -39.35 13.71 -19.91
N GLU A 183 -39.79 14.95 -19.69
CA GLU A 183 -39.52 16.08 -20.59
C GLU A 183 -38.11 16.63 -20.39
N GLU A 184 -37.66 16.77 -19.15
CA GLU A 184 -36.33 17.27 -18.80
C GLU A 184 -35.24 16.28 -19.20
N MET A 185 -35.48 14.98 -19.02
CA MET A 185 -34.55 13.94 -19.49
C MET A 185 -34.36 13.96 -21.00
N ARG A 186 -35.44 14.12 -21.78
CA ARG A 186 -35.35 14.24 -23.24
C ARG A 186 -34.62 15.50 -23.68
N TYR A 187 -34.79 16.60 -22.96
CA TYR A 187 -34.06 17.83 -23.24
C TYR A 187 -32.55 17.66 -23.00
N LEU A 188 -32.15 17.09 -21.87
CA LEU A 188 -30.74 16.81 -21.56
C LEU A 188 -30.10 15.88 -22.59
N GLU A 189 -30.80 14.82 -23.00
CA GLU A 189 -30.31 13.90 -24.04
C GLU A 189 -30.10 14.63 -25.39
N SER A 190 -30.96 15.61 -25.70
CA SER A 190 -30.86 16.38 -26.94
C SER A 190 -29.65 17.33 -26.96
N GLU A 191 -29.34 17.99 -25.84
CA GLU A 191 -28.17 18.87 -25.73
C GLU A 191 -26.86 18.06 -25.68
N ILE A 192 -26.81 16.93 -24.96
CA ILE A 192 -25.63 16.04 -24.97
C ILE A 192 -25.32 15.51 -26.38
N LYS A 193 -26.35 15.17 -27.17
CA LYS A 193 -26.17 14.73 -28.56
C LYS A 193 -25.69 15.85 -29.49
N LYS A 194 -25.99 17.09 -29.14
CA LYS A 194 -25.59 18.28 -29.90
C LYS A 194 -24.11 18.60 -29.64
N ASP A 195 -23.67 18.49 -28.39
CA ASP A 195 -22.26 18.67 -28.02
C ASP A 195 -21.36 17.52 -28.50
N ASN A 196 -21.84 16.27 -28.49
CA ASN A 196 -21.09 15.13 -29.05
C ASN A 196 -21.05 15.07 -30.59
N LYS A 197 -21.68 16.03 -31.29
CA LYS A 197 -21.66 16.12 -32.74
C LYS A 197 -20.65 17.14 -33.29
N LEU A 198 -19.76 17.65 -32.45
CA LEU A 198 -18.59 18.46 -32.81
C LEU A 198 -17.29 17.65 -32.74
#